data_AF-A0A1I7LW17-F1
#
_entry.id   AF-A0A1I7LW17-F1
#
_cell.length_a   1.000
_cell.length_b   1.000
_cell.length_c   1.000
_cell.angle_alpha   90.00
_cell.angle_beta   90.00
_cell.angle_gamma   90.00
#
_symmetry.space_group_name_H-M   'P 1'
#
loop_
_entity.id
_entity.type
_entity.pdbx_description
1 polymer ?
#
loop_
_entity_poly.entity_id
_entity_poly.type
_entity_poly.pdbx_seq_one_letter_code
_entity_poly.pdbx_strand_id
1 'polypeptide(L)'
;MRELLMELVKRAHAENSVAVATLADGIAMLAYPMDDGMLVGLGMEGEYARRVDATRLLHKRAGDMARFGGWLPAQLKDGAWYVLKRLPSYHQDARLLEEDEVAAAVELLK
;
A
#
# COMPACT_ATOMS: atom_id res chain seq x y z
N MET A 1 9.60 7.19 -2.49
CA MET A 1 8.29 6.52 -2.72
C MET A 1 7.25 6.99 -1.71
N ARG A 2 7.62 7.08 -0.43
CA ARG A 2 6.80 7.68 0.63
C ARG A 2 6.19 9.03 0.25
N GLU A 3 7.00 9.96 -0.25
CA GLU A 3 6.52 11.33 -0.59
C GLU A 3 5.36 11.32 -1.59
N LEU A 4 5.46 10.51 -2.64
CA LEU A 4 4.40 10.35 -3.63
C LEU A 4 3.16 9.68 -3.02
N LEU A 5 3.32 8.65 -2.20
CA LEU A 5 2.19 8.05 -1.48
C LEU A 5 1.51 9.07 -0.55
N MET A 6 2.29 9.93 0.10
CA MET A 6 1.78 11.01 0.94
C MET A 6 1.03 12.08 0.14
N GLU A 7 1.48 12.39 -1.07
CA GLU A 7 0.78 13.27 -2.00
C GLU A 7 -0.56 12.64 -2.44
N LEU A 8 -0.57 11.34 -2.75
CA LEU A 8 -1.80 10.62 -3.06
C LEU A 8 -2.80 10.66 -1.89
N VAL A 9 -2.33 10.48 -0.66
CA VAL A 9 -3.18 10.58 0.54
C VAL A 9 -3.80 11.97 0.67
N LYS A 10 -3.00 13.04 0.49
CA LYS A 10 -3.49 14.43 0.52
C LYS A 10 -4.56 14.66 -0.54
N ARG A 11 -4.30 14.18 -1.76
CA ARG A 11 -5.21 14.32 -2.90
C ARG A 11 -6.52 13.55 -2.67
N ALA A 12 -6.40 12.29 -2.28
CA ALA A 12 -7.53 11.41 -1.99
C ALA A 12 -8.44 11.99 -0.91
N HIS A 13 -7.84 12.57 0.13
CA HIS A 13 -8.58 13.25 1.20
C HIS A 13 -9.27 14.52 0.70
N ALA A 14 -8.55 15.39 -0.03
CA ALA A 14 -9.09 16.66 -0.50
C ALA A 14 -10.23 16.51 -1.52
N GLU A 15 -10.11 15.51 -2.41
CA GLU A 15 -11.09 15.26 -3.48
C GLU A 15 -12.18 14.26 -3.06
N ASN A 16 -12.05 13.66 -1.88
CA ASN A 16 -12.86 12.51 -1.42
C ASN A 16 -12.97 11.41 -2.50
N SER A 17 -11.85 11.10 -3.13
CA SER A 17 -11.75 10.21 -4.29
C SER A 17 -10.54 9.27 -4.14
N VAL A 18 -10.53 8.17 -4.89
CA VAL A 18 -9.36 7.28 -4.92
C VAL A 18 -8.25 7.94 -5.74
N ALA A 19 -7.07 8.12 -5.15
CA ALA A 19 -5.89 8.60 -5.85
C ALA A 19 -4.96 7.42 -6.14
N VAL A 20 -4.47 7.32 -7.38
CA VAL A 20 -3.58 6.25 -7.83
C VAL A 20 -2.35 6.81 -8.53
N ALA A 21 -1.23 6.10 -8.42
CA ALA A 21 -0.05 6.35 -9.25
C ALA A 21 0.62 5.02 -9.62
N THR A 22 1.03 4.89 -10.87
CA THR A 22 1.84 3.78 -11.35
C THR A 22 3.26 4.29 -11.58
N LEU A 23 4.23 3.58 -11.01
CA LEU A 23 5.66 3.83 -11.17
C LEU A 23 6.25 2.97 -12.28
N ALA A 24 7.51 3.24 -12.62
CA ALA A 24 8.31 2.29 -13.38
C ALA A 24 8.33 0.92 -12.68
N ASP A 25 8.56 -0.15 -13.46
CA ASP A 25 8.66 -1.54 -12.99
C ASP A 25 7.35 -2.16 -12.45
N GLY A 26 6.20 -1.55 -12.78
CA GLY A 26 4.87 -2.12 -12.50
C GLY A 26 4.39 -1.96 -11.08
N ILE A 27 5.10 -1.18 -10.26
CA ILE A 27 4.64 -0.81 -8.91
C ILE A 27 3.47 0.15 -9.03
N ALA A 28 2.37 -0.17 -8.37
CA ALA A 28 1.20 0.68 -8.23
C ALA A 28 1.06 1.16 -6.78
N MET A 29 0.55 2.38 -6.63
CA MET A 29 0.22 2.97 -5.33
C MET A 29 -1.22 3.47 -5.37
N LEU A 30 -1.91 3.32 -4.25
CA LEU A 30 -3.26 3.86 -4.09
C LEU A 30 -3.44 4.49 -2.71
N ALA A 31 -4.31 5.48 -2.66
CA ALA A 31 -4.88 6.03 -1.44
C ALA A 31 -6.40 6.11 -1.61
N TYR A 32 -7.13 5.51 -0.68
CA TYR A 32 -8.58 5.39 -0.68
C TYR A 32 -9.13 6.02 0.61
N PRO A 33 -9.91 7.12 0.52
CA PRO A 33 -10.49 7.77 1.69
C PRO A 33 -11.62 6.92 2.27
N MET A 34 -11.67 6.79 3.59
CA MET A 34 -12.75 6.10 4.31
C MET A 34 -13.44 7.06 5.26
N ASP A 35 -14.64 6.69 5.73
CA ASP A 35 -15.39 7.48 6.73
C ASP A 35 -14.54 7.77 7.99
N ASP A 36 -13.69 6.82 8.38
CA ASP A 36 -12.71 6.98 9.46
C ASP A 36 -11.30 6.59 9.00
N GLY A 37 -10.60 7.57 8.43
CA GLY A 37 -9.20 7.47 8.04
C GLY A 37 -8.97 7.23 6.55
N MET A 38 -7.87 6.53 6.25
CA MET A 38 -7.40 6.33 4.88
C MET A 38 -6.89 4.90 4.74
N LEU A 39 -7.15 4.27 3.59
CA LEU A 39 -6.53 3.01 3.22
C LEU A 39 -5.48 3.31 2.15
N VAL A 40 -4.24 2.91 2.40
CA VAL A 40 -3.14 3.06 1.44
C VAL A 40 -2.66 1.70 0.97
N GLY A 41 -2.24 1.62 -0.28
CA GLY A 41 -1.80 0.38 -0.89
C GLY A 41 -0.53 0.57 -1.70
N LEU A 42 0.36 -0.42 -1.63
CA LEU A 42 1.40 -0.64 -2.62
C LEU A 42 1.13 -1.97 -3.30
N GLY A 43 1.32 -2.05 -4.61
CA GLY A 43 1.00 -3.24 -5.35
C GLY A 43 1.76 -3.42 -6.64
N MET A 44 1.44 -4.50 -7.33
CA MET A 44 1.95 -4.86 -8.64
C MET A 44 0.74 -5.13 -9.54
N GLU A 45 0.72 -4.47 -10.70
CA GLU A 45 -0.38 -4.57 -11.68
C GLU A 45 0.05 -5.29 -12.96
N GLY A 46 -0.93 -5.74 -13.75
CA GLY A 46 -0.70 -6.34 -15.07
C GLY A 46 0.23 -7.56 -15.05
N GLU A 47 1.19 -7.61 -15.98
CA GLU A 47 2.16 -8.72 -16.09
C GLU A 47 3.09 -8.82 -14.86
N TYR A 48 3.25 -7.73 -14.10
CA TYR A 48 4.06 -7.73 -12.89
C TYR A 48 3.33 -8.35 -11.71
N ALA A 49 1.99 -8.31 -11.67
CA ALA A 49 1.19 -8.94 -10.63
C ALA A 49 1.40 -10.46 -10.58
N ARG A 50 1.66 -11.09 -11.73
CA ARG A 50 1.96 -12.54 -11.84
C ARG A 50 3.26 -12.94 -11.17
N ARG A 51 4.15 -11.97 -10.88
CA ARG A 51 5.44 -12.22 -10.22
C ARG A 51 5.30 -12.29 -8.70
N VAL A 52 4.16 -11.89 -8.15
CA VAL A 52 3.91 -11.95 -6.71
C VAL A 52 3.57 -13.39 -6.32
N ASP A 53 4.47 -14.00 -5.54
CA ASP A 53 4.25 -15.31 -4.93
C ASP A 53 3.52 -15.12 -3.59
N ALA A 54 2.23 -15.47 -3.57
CA ALA A 54 1.38 -15.35 -2.39
C ALA A 54 1.91 -16.18 -1.20
N THR A 55 2.45 -17.38 -1.43
CA THR A 55 2.99 -18.22 -0.37
C THR A 55 4.23 -17.58 0.24
N ARG A 56 5.13 -17.05 -0.59
CA ARG A 56 6.33 -16.34 -0.11
C ARG A 56 5.97 -15.06 0.65
N LEU A 57 5.02 -14.29 0.14
CA LEU A 57 4.53 -13.06 0.78
C LEU A 57 3.98 -13.35 2.18
N LEU A 58 3.11 -14.36 2.30
CA LEU A 58 2.52 -14.75 3.58
C LEU A 58 3.56 -15.27 4.57
N HIS A 59 4.53 -16.07 4.11
CA HIS A 59 5.64 -16.53 4.96
C HIS A 59 6.49 -15.37 5.48
N LYS A 60 6.88 -14.43 4.62
CA LYS A 60 7.62 -13.23 5.03
C LYS A 60 6.87 -12.45 6.11
N ARG A 61 5.58 -12.19 5.86
CA ARG A 61 4.73 -11.46 6.80
C ARG A 61 4.65 -12.16 8.16
N ALA A 62 4.44 -13.48 8.15
CA ALA A 62 4.37 -14.27 9.37
C ALA A 62 5.72 -14.35 10.12
N GLY A 63 6.85 -14.25 9.41
CA GLY A 63 8.19 -14.31 10.00
C GLY A 63 8.60 -13.07 10.79
N ASP A 64 8.06 -11.89 10.46
CA ASP A 64 8.32 -10.65 11.19
C ASP A 64 7.04 -9.79 11.27
N MET A 65 6.18 -10.16 12.21
CA MET A 65 4.90 -9.47 12.42
C MET A 65 5.05 -8.05 12.97
N ALA A 66 6.17 -7.72 13.63
CA ALA A 66 6.42 -6.37 14.12
C ALA A 66 6.61 -5.39 12.94
N ARG A 67 7.33 -5.84 11.91
CA ARG A 67 7.61 -5.04 10.70
C ARG A 67 6.50 -5.14 9.64
N PHE A 68 5.98 -6.33 9.41
CA PHE A 68 5.06 -6.60 8.29
C PHE A 68 3.60 -6.74 8.70
N GLY A 69 3.30 -6.92 9.98
CA GLY A 69 1.95 -7.26 10.45
C GLY A 69 0.89 -6.22 10.11
N GLY A 70 1.27 -4.94 10.05
CA GLY A 70 0.40 -3.82 9.68
C GLY A 70 0.04 -3.74 8.19
N TRP A 71 0.67 -4.55 7.35
CA TRP A 71 0.38 -4.65 5.92
C TRP A 71 -0.47 -5.90 5.65
N LEU A 72 -1.64 -5.69 5.04
CA LEU A 72 -2.62 -6.72 4.72
C LEU A 72 -2.54 -7.08 3.24
N PRO A 73 -2.21 -8.33 2.89
CA PRO A 73 -2.16 -8.76 1.50
C PRO A 73 -3.58 -8.83 0.91
N ALA A 74 -3.75 -8.35 -0.31
CA ALA A 74 -5.00 -8.40 -1.04
C ALA A 74 -4.74 -8.66 -2.53
N GLN A 75 -5.49 -9.59 -3.10
CA GLN A 75 -5.57 -9.76 -4.55
C GLN A 75 -6.90 -9.17 -5.02
N LEU A 76 -6.84 -8.26 -6.00
CA LEU A 76 -8.02 -7.68 -6.61
C LEU A 76 -8.55 -8.58 -7.74
N LYS A 77 -9.79 -8.30 -8.19
CA LYS A 77 -10.49 -9.13 -9.19
C LYS A 77 -9.81 -9.13 -10.56
N ASP A 78 -9.05 -8.10 -10.88
CA ASP A 78 -8.24 -7.98 -12.09
C ASP A 78 -6.91 -8.75 -12.00
N GLY A 79 -6.64 -9.42 -10.87
CA GLY A 79 -5.42 -10.17 -10.61
C GLY A 79 -4.28 -9.32 -10.04
N ALA A 80 -4.47 -8.00 -9.88
CA ALA A 80 -3.48 -7.15 -9.24
C ALA A 80 -3.28 -7.55 -7.78
N TRP A 81 -2.03 -7.43 -7.31
CA TRP A 81 -1.66 -7.74 -5.94
C TRP A 81 -1.29 -6.47 -5.20
N TYR A 82 -1.84 -6.28 -4.01
CA TYR A 82 -1.48 -5.18 -3.12
C TYR A 82 -1.16 -5.68 -1.72
N VAL A 83 -0.36 -4.89 -1.03
CA VAL A 83 -0.29 -4.86 0.42
C VAL A 83 -0.90 -3.54 0.89
N LEU A 84 -1.90 -3.65 1.76
CA LEU A 84 -2.75 -2.56 2.18
C LEU A 84 -2.47 -2.20 3.64
N LYS A 85 -2.52 -0.92 3.98
CA LYS A 85 -2.40 -0.46 5.37
C LYS A 85 -3.48 0.57 5.65
N ARG A 86 -4.15 0.41 6.79
CA ARG A 86 -5.09 1.41 7.30
C ARG A 86 -4.30 2.46 8.07
N LEU A 87 -4.51 3.72 7.70
CA LEU A 87 -4.07 4.88 8.45
C LEU A 87 -5.26 5.39 9.26
N PRO A 88 -5.14 5.51 10.59
CA PRO A 88 -6.18 6.11 11.41
C PRO A 88 -6.40 7.57 11.00
N SER A 89 -7.60 8.08 11.32
CA SER A 89 -8.16 9.40 10.98
C SER A 89 -7.11 10.41 10.51
N TYR A 90 -7.16 10.78 9.22
CA TYR A 90 -6.25 11.75 8.62
C TYR A 90 -6.51 13.12 9.24
N HIS A 91 -5.72 13.47 10.25
CA HIS A 91 -5.50 14.85 10.66
C HIS A 91 -4.16 15.29 10.06
N GLN A 92 -4.00 16.57 9.71
CA GLN A 92 -2.77 17.08 9.09
C GLN A 92 -1.49 16.80 9.93
N ASP A 93 -1.65 16.48 11.21
CA ASP A 93 -0.58 16.13 12.16
C ASP A 93 -0.48 14.62 12.47
N ALA A 94 -1.27 13.77 11.82
CA ALA A 94 -1.21 12.33 12.02
C ALA A 94 0.13 11.77 11.50
N ARG A 95 0.68 10.78 12.20
CA ARG A 95 1.86 10.04 11.73
C ARG A 95 1.45 9.15 10.56
N LEU A 96 1.68 9.63 9.34
CA LEU A 96 1.02 9.07 8.16
C LEU A 96 1.69 7.84 7.58
N LEU A 97 3.03 7.80 7.49
CA LEU A 97 3.85 6.63 7.10
C LEU A 97 5.33 7.02 7.14
N GLU A 98 6.16 6.20 7.77
CA GLU A 98 7.62 6.33 7.74
C GLU A 98 8.22 5.65 6.49
N GLU A 99 9.44 6.03 6.10
CA GLU A 99 10.09 5.45 4.92
C GLU A 99 10.31 3.94 5.08
N ASP A 100 10.66 3.49 6.29
CA ASP A 100 10.88 2.07 6.59
C ASP A 100 9.61 1.23 6.44
N GLU A 101 8.44 1.82 6.70
CA GLU A 101 7.15 1.15 6.53
C GLU A 101 6.81 0.97 5.06
N VAL A 102 7.12 1.97 4.23
CA VAL A 102 6.97 1.89 2.76
C VAL A 102 7.96 0.88 2.18
N ALA A 103 9.21 0.87 2.66
CA ALA A 103 10.21 -0.11 2.25
C ALA A 103 9.78 -1.55 2.61
N ALA A 104 9.19 -1.74 3.80
CA ALA A 104 8.65 -3.04 4.22
C ALA A 104 7.52 -3.53 3.31
N ALA A 105 6.64 -2.64 2.86
CA ALA A 105 5.60 -2.98 1.89
C ALA A 105 6.17 -3.47 0.55
N VAL A 106 7.16 -2.76 0.01
CA VAL A 106 7.84 -3.15 -1.24
C VAL A 106 8.55 -4.50 -1.08
N GLU A 107 9.16 -4.76 0.08
CA GLU A 107 9.82 -6.03 0.36
C GLU A 107 8.87 -7.23 0.39
N LEU A 108 7.63 -7.04 0.87
CA LEU A 108 6.60 -8.08 0.87
C LEU A 108 6.18 -8.51 -0.55
N LEU A 109 6.22 -7.59 -1.52
CA LEU A 109 5.81 -7.84 -2.90
C LEU A 109 6.89 -8.52 -3.77
N LYS A 110 8.12 -8.65 -3.26
CA LYS A 110 9.28 -9.24 -3.97
C LYS A 110 9.57 -10.66 -3.53
#